data_AF-A0A379DG82-F1
#
_entry.id   AF-A0A379DG82-F1
#
_cell.length_a   1.000
_cell.length_b   1.000
_cell.length_c   1.000
_cell.angle_alpha   90.00
_cell.angle_beta   90.00
_cell.angle_gamma   90.00
#
_symmetry.space_group_name_H-M   'P 1'
#
loop_
_entity.id
_entity.type
_entity.pdbx_description
1 polymer ?
#
loop_
_entity_poly.entity_id
_entity_poly.type
_entity_poly.pdbx_seq_one_letter_code
_entity_poly.pdbx_strand_id
1 'polypeptide(L)'
;MKKKLLLMVPVIICCGIGSSLKAQRLSDLPKAEREAKILEIAQEVYQRDRFKAFYREYGEPFITEFVYTFDNDNPNSPSYGARKGDIMYKVHFPYDQTKEVMEEECAAMVTIYDKTAEAVHILLGNGFIIILKKIKEKEK
;
A
#
# COMPACT_ATOMS: atom_id res chain seq x y z
N MET A 1 -36.00 41.55 -24.00
CA MET A 1 -35.42 40.64 -22.97
C MET A 1 -34.08 40.12 -23.49
N LYS A 2 -32.95 40.54 -22.89
CA LYS A 2 -31.61 40.11 -23.31
C LYS A 2 -31.12 39.03 -22.34
N LYS A 3 -31.09 37.76 -22.76
CA LYS A 3 -30.48 36.67 -21.99
C LYS A 3 -28.96 36.77 -22.14
N LYS A 4 -28.25 37.02 -21.04
CA LYS A 4 -26.79 36.90 -20.98
C LYS A 4 -26.45 35.40 -20.91
N LEU A 5 -25.88 34.86 -21.97
CA LEU A 5 -25.33 33.50 -21.98
C LEU A 5 -23.91 33.58 -21.40
N LEU A 6 -23.74 33.15 -20.15
CA LEU A 6 -22.42 32.99 -19.54
C LEU A 6 -21.79 31.71 -20.12
N LEU A 7 -20.83 31.86 -21.03
CA LEU A 7 -19.98 30.76 -21.49
C LEU A 7 -18.96 30.46 -20.40
N MET A 8 -19.19 29.41 -19.60
CA MET A 8 -18.12 28.79 -18.82
C MET A 8 -17.29 27.91 -19.74
N VAL A 9 -16.03 28.29 -19.96
CA VAL A 9 -15.03 27.46 -20.61
C VAL A 9 -14.55 26.42 -19.60
N PRO A 10 -14.69 25.11 -19.84
CA PRO A 10 -14.00 24.14 -19.02
C PRO A 10 -12.52 24.17 -19.40
N VAL A 11 -11.67 24.63 -18.46
CA VAL A 11 -10.22 24.46 -18.57
C VAL A 11 -9.94 22.97 -18.35
N ILE A 12 -9.99 22.21 -19.44
CA ILE A 12 -9.51 20.83 -19.46
C ILE A 12 -7.99 20.92 -19.42
N ILE A 13 -7.42 20.90 -18.21
CA ILE A 13 -5.99 20.66 -18.01
C ILE A 13 -5.76 19.17 -18.29
N CYS A 14 -5.67 18.81 -19.57
CA CYS A 14 -5.06 17.56 -20.00
C CYS A 14 -3.54 17.70 -19.83
N CYS A 15 -3.04 17.57 -18.60
CA CYS A 15 -1.64 17.23 -18.39
C CYS A 15 -1.46 15.77 -18.79
N GLY A 16 -1.16 15.56 -20.08
CA GLY A 16 -0.55 14.33 -20.54
C GLY A 16 0.78 14.14 -19.82
N ILE A 17 0.89 13.06 -19.04
CA ILE A 17 2.16 12.52 -18.59
C ILE A 17 2.13 11.03 -18.91
N GLY A 18 2.31 10.71 -20.19
CA GLY A 18 2.80 9.41 -20.62
C GLY A 18 4.29 9.32 -20.31
N SER A 19 4.66 9.46 -19.04
CA SER A 19 5.98 9.02 -18.58
C SER A 19 5.89 7.51 -18.50
N SER A 20 6.84 6.79 -19.11
CA SER A 20 7.19 5.47 -18.59
C SER A 20 7.60 5.69 -17.14
N LEU A 21 6.64 5.58 -16.21
CA LEU A 21 6.84 5.68 -14.78
C LEU A 21 7.78 4.53 -14.42
N LYS A 22 9.10 4.78 -14.46
CA LYS A 22 10.02 3.98 -13.68
C LYS A 22 9.47 4.06 -12.26
N ALA A 23 9.19 2.90 -11.68
CA ALA A 23 8.68 2.86 -10.33
C ALA A 23 9.63 3.66 -9.43
N GLN A 24 9.10 4.71 -8.81
CA GLN A 24 9.86 5.58 -7.91
C GLN A 24 10.11 4.78 -6.64
N ARG A 25 11.39 4.59 -6.28
CA ARG A 25 11.71 3.96 -5.00
C ARG A 25 11.23 4.87 -3.88
N LEU A 26 10.56 4.30 -2.90
CA LEU A 26 10.04 5.06 -1.76
C LEU A 26 11.18 5.66 -0.94
N SER A 27 12.28 4.93 -0.76
CA SER A 27 13.48 5.35 -0.02
C SER A 27 14.12 6.62 -0.57
N ASP A 28 13.91 6.93 -1.85
CA ASP A 28 14.48 8.10 -2.51
C ASP A 28 13.68 9.38 -2.18
N LEU A 29 12.47 9.25 -1.63
CA LEU A 29 11.62 10.37 -1.24
C LEU A 29 12.04 10.94 0.14
N PRO A 30 11.86 12.26 0.38
CA PRO A 30 11.95 12.83 1.71
C PRO A 30 11.03 12.11 2.70
N LYS A 31 11.44 12.02 3.97
CA LYS A 31 10.74 11.20 4.99
C LYS A 31 9.23 11.46 5.04
N ALA A 32 8.81 12.73 5.14
CA ALA A 32 7.40 13.07 5.24
C ALA A 32 6.59 12.67 3.99
N GLU A 33 7.16 12.86 2.80
CA GLU A 33 6.53 12.47 1.54
C GLU A 33 6.47 10.95 1.39
N ARG A 34 7.54 10.26 1.78
CA ARG A 34 7.61 8.79 1.81
C ARG A 34 6.53 8.21 2.72
N GLU A 35 6.42 8.71 3.95
CA GLU A 35 5.45 8.22 4.93
C GLU A 35 4.01 8.49 4.48
N ALA A 36 3.72 9.67 3.95
CA ALA A 36 2.42 10.00 3.38
C ALA A 36 2.03 9.03 2.25
N LYS A 37 2.95 8.76 1.32
CA LYS A 37 2.72 7.83 0.21
C LYS A 37 2.53 6.39 0.67
N ILE A 38 3.30 5.95 1.66
CA ILE A 38 3.16 4.61 2.27
C ILE A 38 1.78 4.44 2.92
N LEU A 39 1.32 5.45 3.67
CA LEU A 39 -0.01 5.43 4.30
C LEU A 39 -1.12 5.45 3.27
N GLU A 40 -1.02 6.28 2.23
CA GLU A 40 -1.98 6.34 1.13
C GLU A 40 -2.17 4.95 0.49
N ILE A 41 -1.06 4.32 0.05
CA ILE A 41 -1.09 2.97 -0.56
C ILE A 41 -1.73 1.95 0.40
N ALA A 42 -1.35 1.98 1.68
CA ALA A 42 -1.87 1.02 2.65
C ALA A 42 -3.36 1.23 2.94
N GLN A 43 -3.81 2.47 3.05
CA GLN A 43 -5.22 2.82 3.26
C GLN A 43 -6.06 2.39 2.06
N GLU A 44 -5.63 2.70 0.83
CA GLU A 44 -6.29 2.25 -0.40
C GLU A 44 -6.43 0.71 -0.46
N VAL A 45 -5.43 -0.02 0.03
CA VAL A 45 -5.48 -1.48 0.11
C VAL A 45 -6.49 -1.93 1.16
N TYR A 46 -6.39 -1.42 2.38
CA TYR A 46 -7.17 -1.88 3.52
C TYR A 46 -8.66 -1.51 3.40
N GLN A 47 -8.97 -0.40 2.74
CA GLN A 47 -10.34 0.07 2.51
C GLN A 47 -11.06 -0.64 1.34
N ARG A 48 -10.41 -1.59 0.64
CA ARG A 48 -11.08 -2.39 -0.40
C ARG A 48 -12.25 -3.19 0.20
N ASP A 49 -13.36 -3.27 -0.53
CA ASP A 49 -14.60 -3.93 -0.07
C ASP A 49 -14.39 -5.33 0.51
N ARG A 50 -13.50 -6.12 -0.10
CA ARG A 50 -13.19 -7.49 0.35
C ARG A 50 -12.58 -7.58 1.76
N PHE A 51 -12.09 -6.47 2.31
CA PHE A 51 -11.48 -6.41 3.65
C PHE A 51 -12.36 -5.67 4.66
N LYS A 52 -13.55 -5.22 4.26
CA LYS A 52 -14.44 -4.40 5.09
C LYS A 52 -14.76 -5.00 6.46
N ALA A 53 -14.83 -6.33 6.57
CA ALA A 53 -15.07 -7.02 7.84
C ALA A 53 -13.94 -6.79 8.87
N PHE A 54 -12.73 -6.53 8.40
CA PHE A 54 -11.54 -6.27 9.22
C PHE A 54 -11.30 -4.80 9.46
N TYR A 55 -12.00 -3.89 8.77
CA TYR A 55 -11.80 -2.45 8.94
C TYR A 55 -12.08 -2.01 10.38
N ARG A 56 -11.12 -1.29 10.96
CA ARG A 56 -11.20 -0.70 12.30
C ARG A 56 -10.73 0.75 12.20
N GLU A 57 -11.57 1.65 12.67
CA GLU A 57 -11.23 3.07 12.78
C GLU A 57 -10.73 3.34 14.21
N TYR A 58 -9.64 2.68 14.59
CA TYR A 58 -9.08 2.71 15.93
C TYR A 58 -7.58 3.02 15.90
N GLY A 59 -7.19 4.10 16.58
CA GLY A 59 -5.82 4.56 16.64
C GLY A 59 -5.27 5.05 15.30
N GLU A 60 -4.05 5.59 15.33
CA GLU A 60 -3.35 6.01 14.12
C GLU A 60 -2.56 4.82 13.55
N PRO A 61 -2.61 4.58 12.23
CA PRO A 61 -1.75 3.59 11.61
C PRO A 61 -0.28 4.01 11.72
N PHE A 62 0.61 3.05 11.94
CA PHE A 62 2.04 3.30 12.09
C PHE A 62 2.88 2.47 11.13
N ILE A 63 4.05 2.99 10.76
CA ILE A 63 4.94 2.40 9.77
C ILE A 63 6.14 1.78 10.49
N THR A 64 6.46 0.54 10.13
CA THR A 64 7.75 -0.09 10.45
C THR A 64 8.50 -0.43 9.17
N GLU A 65 9.80 -0.16 9.14
CA GLU A 65 10.69 -0.52 8.04
C GLU A 65 11.45 -1.82 8.36
N PHE A 66 11.70 -2.65 7.36
CA PHE A 66 12.62 -3.77 7.51
C PHE A 66 13.44 -4.03 6.24
N VAL A 67 14.64 -4.57 6.45
CA VAL A 67 15.52 -5.05 5.38
C VAL A 67 15.36 -6.55 5.24
N TYR A 68 15.06 -7.00 4.04
CA TYR A 68 14.89 -8.41 3.71
C TYR A 68 16.23 -9.14 3.83
N THR A 69 16.26 -10.28 4.52
CA THR A 69 17.52 -10.89 4.99
C THR A 69 18.07 -12.01 4.11
N PHE A 70 17.28 -12.53 3.18
CA PHE A 70 17.63 -13.65 2.29
C PHE A 70 16.96 -13.51 0.92
N ASP A 71 17.48 -14.19 -0.10
CA ASP A 71 16.81 -14.23 -1.41
C ASP A 71 15.59 -15.15 -1.37
N ASN A 72 14.46 -14.70 -1.93
CA ASN A 72 13.20 -15.44 -1.90
C ASN A 72 12.76 -15.88 -3.29
N ASP A 73 13.20 -17.06 -3.71
CA ASP A 73 12.75 -17.68 -4.96
C ASP A 73 11.60 -18.69 -4.76
N ASN A 74 10.95 -18.71 -3.59
CA ASN A 74 9.78 -19.56 -3.35
C ASN A 74 8.51 -18.94 -3.99
N PRO A 75 7.92 -19.55 -5.05
CA PRO A 75 6.75 -19.00 -5.74
C PRO A 75 5.47 -18.95 -4.90
N ASN A 76 5.45 -19.66 -3.77
CA ASN A 76 4.36 -19.67 -2.79
C ASN A 76 4.54 -18.63 -1.69
N SER A 77 5.70 -17.95 -1.63
CA SER A 77 5.92 -16.85 -0.69
C SER A 77 5.14 -15.60 -1.12
N PRO A 78 4.53 -14.86 -0.16
CA PRO A 78 4.01 -13.53 -0.43
C PRO A 78 5.07 -12.58 -0.99
N SER A 79 6.31 -12.72 -0.56
CA SER A 79 7.46 -11.92 -1.00
C SER A 79 8.29 -12.61 -2.09
N TYR A 80 7.69 -13.48 -2.91
CA TYR A 80 8.38 -14.15 -4.01
C TYR A 80 9.03 -13.14 -4.97
N GLY A 81 10.37 -13.22 -5.10
CA GLY A 81 11.20 -12.32 -5.88
C GLY A 81 11.98 -11.29 -5.06
N ALA A 82 11.71 -11.16 -3.75
CA ALA A 82 12.49 -10.32 -2.86
C ALA A 82 13.94 -10.81 -2.77
N ARG A 83 14.88 -9.87 -2.70
CA ARG A 83 16.32 -10.13 -2.60
C ARG A 83 16.86 -9.65 -1.27
N LYS A 84 17.95 -10.26 -0.83
CA LYS A 84 18.67 -9.81 0.35
C LYS A 84 19.07 -8.34 0.19
N GLY A 85 18.81 -7.53 1.21
CA GLY A 85 19.07 -6.08 1.21
C GLY A 85 17.91 -5.23 0.72
N ASP A 86 16.82 -5.84 0.24
CA ASP A 86 15.63 -5.12 -0.18
C ASP A 86 14.92 -4.47 1.01
N ILE A 87 14.46 -3.22 0.84
CA ILE A 87 13.69 -2.50 1.85
C ILE A 87 12.20 -2.77 1.63
N MET A 88 11.49 -3.00 2.72
CA MET A 88 10.04 -3.12 2.75
C MET A 88 9.48 -2.35 3.93
N TYR A 89 8.25 -1.87 3.77
CA TYR A 89 7.49 -1.15 4.79
C TYR A 89 6.29 -1.98 5.20
N LYS A 90 5.98 -1.99 6.49
CA LYS A 90 4.75 -2.55 7.04
C LYS A 90 3.94 -1.42 7.65
N VAL A 91 2.71 -1.25 7.21
CA VAL A 91 1.74 -0.33 7.81
C VAL A 91 0.79 -1.15 8.67
N HIS A 92 0.76 -0.86 9.96
CA HIS A 92 -0.07 -1.54 10.94
C HIS A 92 -1.31 -0.71 11.22
N PHE A 93 -2.48 -1.32 11.09
CA PHE A 93 -3.77 -0.73 11.43
C PHE A 93 -4.21 -1.26 12.80
N PRO A 94 -4.26 -0.42 13.84
CA PRO A 94 -4.59 -0.89 15.19
C PRO A 94 -6.06 -1.30 15.31
N TYR A 95 -6.35 -2.02 16.39
CA TYR A 95 -7.70 -2.19 16.92
C TYR A 95 -7.68 -1.97 18.44
N ASP A 96 -8.87 -1.85 19.02
CA ASP A 96 -9.02 -1.75 20.46
C ASP A 96 -8.96 -3.14 21.10
N GLN A 97 -7.77 -3.53 21.56
CA GLN A 97 -7.53 -4.81 22.24
C GLN A 97 -8.32 -4.99 23.54
N THR A 98 -8.95 -3.93 24.08
CA THR A 98 -9.83 -4.03 25.24
C THR A 98 -11.26 -4.44 24.87
N LYS A 99 -11.63 -4.34 23.59
CA LYS A 99 -12.98 -4.60 23.08
C LYS A 99 -13.11 -5.89 22.29
N GLU A 100 -12.04 -6.31 21.63
CA GLU A 100 -11.99 -7.53 20.85
C GLU A 100 -10.61 -8.16 20.99
N VAL A 101 -10.49 -9.43 20.59
CA VAL A 101 -9.21 -10.13 20.51
C VAL A 101 -9.11 -10.68 19.09
N MET A 102 -8.00 -10.38 18.44
CA MET A 102 -7.63 -10.93 17.15
C MET A 102 -6.41 -11.86 17.32
N GLU A 103 -6.13 -12.70 16.33
CA GLU A 103 -4.95 -13.57 16.36
C GLU A 103 -3.64 -12.75 16.26
N GLU A 104 -3.70 -11.64 15.53
CA GLU A 104 -2.61 -10.68 15.40
C GLU A 104 -2.80 -9.48 16.34
N GLU A 105 -1.71 -8.77 16.62
CA GLU A 105 -1.71 -7.56 17.45
C GLU A 105 -2.29 -6.32 16.75
N CYS A 106 -2.71 -6.45 15.47
CA CYS A 106 -3.30 -5.41 14.65
C CYS A 106 -4.52 -5.92 13.86
N ALA A 107 -5.39 -5.01 13.42
CA ALA A 107 -6.55 -5.34 12.59
C ALA A 107 -6.14 -5.76 11.18
N ALA A 108 -5.07 -5.14 10.69
CA ALA A 108 -4.39 -5.53 9.46
C ALA A 108 -2.97 -4.96 9.43
N MET A 109 -2.11 -5.62 8.65
CA MET A 109 -0.77 -5.15 8.32
C MET A 109 -0.55 -5.25 6.81
N VAL A 110 -0.28 -4.11 6.16
CA VAL A 110 0.01 -4.06 4.72
C VAL A 110 1.51 -3.97 4.49
N THR A 111 2.08 -4.88 3.70
CA THR A 111 3.49 -4.85 3.33
C THR A 111 3.67 -4.21 1.96
N ILE A 112 4.50 -3.17 1.88
CA ILE A 112 4.80 -2.38 0.68
C ILE A 112 6.27 -2.54 0.31
N TYR A 113 6.55 -2.73 -0.97
CA TYR A 113 7.90 -2.93 -1.49
C TYR A 113 8.52 -1.63 -1.99
N ASP A 114 9.65 -1.23 -1.38
CA ASP A 114 10.35 0.03 -1.64
C ASP A 114 10.52 0.33 -3.13
N LYS A 115 11.11 -0.61 -3.88
CA LYS A 115 11.54 -0.38 -5.26
C LYS A 115 10.40 -0.07 -6.21
N THR A 116 9.21 -0.55 -5.89
CA THR A 116 8.04 -0.52 -6.78
C THR A 116 6.97 0.44 -6.29
N ALA A 117 7.00 0.83 -5.01
CA ALA A 117 5.90 1.49 -4.31
C ALA A 117 4.58 0.69 -4.42
N GLU A 118 4.66 -0.65 -4.39
CA GLU A 118 3.49 -1.52 -4.50
C GLU A 118 3.25 -2.31 -3.23
N ALA A 119 1.98 -2.44 -2.85
CA ALA A 119 1.57 -3.35 -1.80
C ALA A 119 1.66 -4.80 -2.30
N VAL A 120 2.45 -5.61 -1.59
CA VAL A 120 2.76 -7.01 -1.94
C VAL A 120 1.75 -7.96 -1.33
N HIS A 121 1.42 -7.76 -0.06
CA HIS A 121 0.43 -8.55 0.66
C HIS A 121 -0.21 -7.75 1.80
N ILE A 122 -1.32 -8.26 2.31
CA ILE A 122 -1.95 -7.83 3.56
C ILE A 122 -2.12 -9.04 4.47
N LEU A 123 -1.71 -8.90 5.72
CA LEU A 123 -2.04 -9.79 6.83
C LEU A 123 -3.27 -9.21 7.54
N LEU A 124 -4.28 -10.01 7.77
CA LEU A 124 -5.51 -9.62 8.47
C LEU A 124 -5.42 -10.04 9.93
N GLY A 125 -6.19 -9.39 10.80
CA GLY A 125 -6.17 -9.66 12.24
C GLY A 125 -6.43 -11.13 12.63
N ASN A 126 -7.08 -11.90 11.76
CA ASN A 126 -7.30 -13.34 11.94
C ASN A 126 -6.17 -14.22 11.36
N GLY A 127 -4.96 -13.69 11.19
CA GLY A 127 -3.79 -14.44 10.71
C GLY A 127 -3.75 -14.75 9.21
N PHE A 128 -4.81 -14.46 8.45
CA PHE A 128 -4.83 -14.75 7.02
C PHE A 128 -3.96 -13.75 6.23
N ILE A 129 -3.09 -14.29 5.36
CA ILE A 129 -2.28 -13.51 4.43
C ILE A 129 -2.89 -13.57 3.04
N ILE A 130 -3.19 -12.40 2.46
CA ILE A 130 -3.67 -12.25 1.09
C ILE A 130 -2.57 -11.62 0.25
N ILE A 131 -2.09 -12.36 -0.75
CA ILE A 131 -1.13 -11.87 -1.74
C ILE A 131 -1.85 -10.91 -2.69
N LEU A 132 -1.34 -9.68 -2.80
CA LEU A 132 -1.87 -8.62 -3.65
C LEU A 132 -1.14 -8.58 -4.98
N LYS A 133 0.19 -8.68 -4.92
CA LYS A 133 1.09 -8.67 -6.07
C LYS A 133 2.33 -9.49 -5.76
N LYS A 134 2.84 -10.21 -6.77
CA LYS A 134 4.14 -10.90 -6.68
C LYS A 134 5.24 -9.98 -7.18
N ILE A 135 6.36 -9.91 -6.46
CA ILE A 135 7.53 -9.09 -6.86
C ILE A 135 8.12 -9.62 -8.16
N LYS A 136 8.14 -10.95 -8.32
CA LYS A 136 8.47 -11.61 -9.60
C LYS A 136 7.19 -12.09 -10.27
N GLU A 137 6.72 -11.35 -11.26
CA GLU A 137 5.80 -11.89 -12.28
C GLU A 137 6.61 -12.63 -13.34
N LYS A 138 6.08 -13.78 -13.80
CA LYS A 138 6.76 -14.69 -14.74
C LYS A 138 7.21 -13.92 -15.98
N GLU A 139 8.50 -14.04 -16.31
CA GLU A 139 8.94 -13.91 -17.70
C GLU A 139 8.00 -14.80 -18.54
N LYS A 140 7.22 -14.16 -19.41
CA LYS A 140 6.39 -14.85 -20.40
C LYS A 140 7.28 -15.41 -21.49
#